data_AF-A0A199W133-F1
#
_entry.id   AF-A0A199W133-F1
#
_cell.length_a   1.000
_cell.length_b   1.000
_cell.length_c   1.000
_cell.angle_alpha   90.00
_cell.angle_beta   90.00
_cell.angle_gamma   90.00
#
_symmetry.space_group_name_H-M   'P 1'
#
loop_
_entity.id
_entity.type
_entity.pdbx_description
1 polymer ?
#
loop_
_entity_poly.entity_id
_entity_poly.type
_entity_poly.pdbx_seq_one_letter_code
_entity_poly.pdbx_strand_id
1 'polypeptide(L)'
;LQQLKFQTTIMSKKIESLEASKKKLLGENLDSCCVEELHELESTIEKSLHRIRGRKIKFLEEQIAQLKEKEKMLQKKNEALREQNQVPLATLR
;
A
#
# COMPACT_ATOMS: atom_id res chain seq x y z
N LEU A 1 35.41 26.69 4.93
CA LEU A 1 34.27 27.43 5.52
C LEU A 1 33.31 28.02 4.48
N GLN A 2 33.77 28.84 3.50
CA GLN A 2 32.88 29.40 2.46
C GLN A 2 32.20 28.34 1.58
N GLN A 3 32.93 27.31 1.13
CA GLN A 3 32.36 26.23 0.32
C GLN A 3 31.28 25.43 1.07
N LEU A 4 31.48 25.19 2.37
CA LEU A 4 30.48 24.55 3.23
C LEU A 4 29.22 25.42 3.34
N LYS A 5 29.38 26.73 3.57
CA LYS A 5 28.23 27.67 3.58
C LYS A 5 27.46 27.66 2.26
N PHE A 6 28.16 27.62 1.13
CA PHE A 6 27.54 27.54 -0.20
C PHE A 6 26.74 26.25 -0.39
N GLN A 7 27.31 25.10 -0.01
CA GLN A 7 26.63 23.81 -0.04
C GLN A 7 25.38 23.80 0.85
N THR A 8 25.46 24.36 2.06
CA THR A 8 24.30 24.50 2.96
C THR A 8 23.18 25.31 2.31
N THR A 9 23.51 26.44 1.66
CA THR A 9 22.50 27.27 0.97
C THR A 9 21.84 26.51 -0.18
N ILE A 10 22.60 25.74 -0.96
CA ILE A 10 22.04 24.91 -2.05
C ILE A 10 21.07 23.86 -1.47
N MET A 11 21.47 23.18 -0.39
CA MET A 11 20.62 22.17 0.24
C MET A 11 19.34 22.79 0.82
N SER A 12 19.42 23.95 1.46
CA SER A 12 18.24 24.68 1.97
C SER A 12 17.25 24.99 0.85
N LYS A 13 17.73 25.57 -0.25
CA LYS A 13 16.88 25.88 -1.42
C LYS A 13 16.24 24.64 -2.03
N LYS A 14 16.97 23.51 -2.05
CA LYS A 14 16.43 22.24 -2.53
C LYS A 14 15.32 21.72 -1.63
N ILE A 15 15.48 21.83 -0.31
CA ILE A 15 14.46 21.45 0.67
C ILE A 15 13.21 22.33 0.48
N GLU A 16 13.38 23.65 0.42
CA GLU A 16 12.29 24.61 0.22
C GLU A 16 11.49 24.31 -1.07
N SER A 17 12.19 24.01 -2.17
CA SER A 17 11.55 23.63 -3.44
C SER A 17 10.77 22.31 -3.34
N LEU A 18 11.33 21.30 -2.65
CA LEU A 18 10.65 20.02 -2.44
C LEU A 18 9.42 20.18 -1.54
N GLU A 19 9.50 21.00 -0.50
CA GLU A 19 8.36 21.30 0.37
C GLU A 19 7.24 22.04 -0.37
N ALA A 20 7.59 23.01 -1.20
CA ALA A 20 6.62 23.71 -2.04
C ALA A 20 5.94 22.75 -3.02
N SER A 21 6.70 21.87 -3.67
CA SER A 21 6.16 20.83 -4.55
C SER A 21 5.24 19.86 -3.81
N LYS A 22 5.61 19.44 -2.58
CA LYS A 22 4.77 18.61 -1.73
C LYS A 22 3.45 19.29 -1.39
N LYS A 23 3.46 20.57 -1.02
CA LYS A 23 2.24 21.33 -0.72
C LYS A 23 1.30 21.37 -1.93
N LYS A 24 1.84 21.65 -3.14
CA LYS A 24 1.06 21.57 -4.38
C LYS A 24 0.42 20.19 -4.57
N LEU A 25 1.20 19.11 -4.41
CA LEU A 25 0.68 17.73 -4.48
C LEU A 25 -0.42 17.41 -3.45
N LEU A 26 -0.46 18.13 -2.33
CA LEU A 26 -1.51 18.02 -1.31
C LEU A 26 -2.71 18.93 -1.57
N GLY A 27 -2.70 19.71 -2.66
CA GLY A 27 -3.75 20.66 -3.00
C GLY A 27 -3.64 22.01 -2.30
N GLU A 28 -2.47 22.33 -1.72
CA GLU A 28 -2.23 23.58 -1.01
C GLU A 28 -1.48 24.61 -1.89
N ASN A 29 -1.74 25.91 -1.66
CA ASN A 29 -1.07 27.04 -2.34
C ASN A 29 -1.13 27.01 -3.87
N LEU A 30 -2.26 26.55 -4.42
CA LEU A 30 -2.48 26.41 -5.86
C LEU A 30 -2.77 27.74 -6.57
N ASP A 31 -3.03 28.82 -5.84
CA ASP A 31 -3.38 30.14 -6.39
C ASP A 31 -2.31 30.71 -7.33
N SER A 32 -1.08 30.23 -7.20
CA SER A 32 0.08 30.63 -8.02
C SER A 32 0.33 29.72 -9.23
N CYS A 33 -0.43 28.63 -9.39
CA CYS A 33 -0.24 27.66 -10.46
C CYS A 33 -1.02 28.07 -11.71
N CYS A 34 -0.39 27.91 -12.88
CA CYS A 34 -1.12 28.05 -14.14
C CYS A 34 -1.98 26.81 -14.44
N VAL A 35 -2.87 26.92 -15.42
CA VAL A 35 -3.80 25.85 -15.79
C VAL A 35 -3.03 24.60 -16.25
N GLU A 36 -1.94 24.79 -16.99
CA GLU A 36 -1.07 23.71 -17.46
C GLU A 36 -0.40 22.97 -16.29
N GLU A 37 0.15 23.71 -15.31
CA GLU A 37 0.74 23.14 -14.10
C GLU A 37 -0.30 22.33 -13.29
N LEU A 38 -1.54 22.82 -13.21
CA LEU A 38 -2.63 22.12 -12.53
C LEU A 38 -3.00 20.81 -13.24
N HIS A 39 -3.05 20.81 -14.57
CA HIS A 39 -3.29 19.57 -15.34
C HIS A 39 -2.15 18.55 -15.19
N GLU A 40 -0.89 19.01 -15.18
CA GLU A 40 0.25 18.11 -14.94
C GLU A 40 0.21 17.51 -13.53
N LEU A 41 -0.16 18.32 -12.54
CA LEU A 41 -0.33 17.91 -11.16
C LEU A 41 -1.42 16.85 -11.02
N GLU A 42 -2.59 17.10 -11.60
CA GLU A 42 -3.72 16.17 -11.64
C GLU A 42 -3.31 14.83 -12.30
N SER A 43 -2.69 14.89 -13.48
CA SER A 43 -2.23 13.69 -14.20
C SER A 43 -1.23 12.88 -13.36
N THR A 44 -0.34 13.57 -12.65
CA THR A 44 0.65 12.93 -11.77
C THR A 44 -0.01 12.22 -10.60
N ILE A 45 -0.95 12.90 -9.94
CA ILE A 45 -1.71 12.35 -8.82
C ILE A 45 -2.51 11.13 -9.28
N GLU A 46 -3.24 11.23 -10.39
CA GLU A 46 -4.05 10.14 -10.94
C GLU A 46 -3.20 8.89 -11.24
N LYS A 47 -2.09 9.06 -11.98
CA LYS A 47 -1.17 7.96 -12.32
C LYS A 47 -0.61 7.30 -11.06
N SER A 48 -0.19 8.10 -10.07
CA SER A 48 0.38 7.59 -8.83
C SER A 48 -0.66 6.82 -8.01
N LEU A 49 -1.89 7.34 -7.94
CA LEU A 49 -3.01 6.75 -7.22
C LEU A 49 -3.44 5.42 -7.86
N HIS A 50 -3.51 5.38 -9.19
CA HIS A 50 -3.76 4.15 -9.94
C HIS A 50 -2.70 3.07 -9.60
N ARG A 51 -1.41 3.44 -9.59
CA ARG A 51 -0.32 2.51 -9.21
C ARG A 51 -0.41 2.04 -7.76
N ILE A 52 -0.76 2.92 -6.82
CA ILE A 52 -0.92 2.56 -5.40
C ILE A 52 -2.10 1.59 -5.23
N ARG A 53 -3.26 1.92 -5.81
CA ARG A 53 -4.46 1.07 -5.78
C ARG A 53 -4.20 -0.28 -6.41
N GLY A 54 -3.56 -0.33 -7.58
CA GLY A 54 -3.21 -1.58 -8.26
C GLY A 54 -2.31 -2.48 -7.40
N ARG A 55 -1.30 -1.91 -6.73
CA ARG A 55 -0.45 -2.67 -5.78
C ARG A 55 -1.25 -3.18 -4.58
N LYS A 56 -2.11 -2.34 -4.00
CA LYS A 56 -2.94 -2.72 -2.84
C LYS A 56 -3.93 -3.82 -3.18
N ILE A 57 -4.55 -3.77 -4.36
CA ILE A 57 -5.48 -4.79 -4.85
C ILE A 57 -4.76 -6.13 -4.99
N LYS A 58 -3.64 -6.17 -5.73
CA LYS A 58 -2.86 -7.40 -5.90
C LYS A 58 -2.46 -8.04 -4.57
N PHE A 59 -1.96 -7.24 -3.65
CA PHE A 59 -1.60 -7.71 -2.31
C PHE A 59 -2.80 -8.30 -1.54
N LEU A 60 -3.97 -7.66 -1.62
CA LEU A 60 -5.18 -8.17 -0.96
C LEU A 60 -5.69 -9.46 -1.63
N GLU A 61 -5.63 -9.54 -2.97
CA GLU A 61 -5.98 -10.75 -3.71
C GLU A 61 -5.11 -11.94 -3.31
N GLU A 62 -3.79 -11.72 -3.19
CA GLU A 62 -2.84 -12.72 -2.70
C GLU A 62 -3.18 -13.18 -1.28
N GLN A 63 -3.47 -12.25 -0.37
CA GLN A 63 -3.87 -12.61 1.00
C GLN A 63 -5.19 -13.38 1.04
N ILE A 64 -6.18 -12.99 0.25
CA ILE A 64 -7.46 -13.71 0.15
C ILE A 64 -7.22 -15.13 -0.37
N ALA A 65 -6.37 -15.31 -1.37
CA ALA A 65 -6.05 -16.63 -1.91
C ALA A 65 -5.39 -17.52 -0.85
N GLN A 66 -4.42 -16.99 -0.09
CA GLN A 66 -3.77 -17.72 1.01
C GLN A 66 -4.76 -18.13 2.09
N LEU A 67 -5.67 -17.23 2.48
CA LEU A 67 -6.69 -17.52 3.49
C LEU A 67 -7.67 -18.60 3.03
N LYS A 68 -8.12 -18.55 1.76
CA LYS A 68 -8.99 -19.58 1.17
C LYS A 68 -8.31 -20.95 1.14
N GLU A 69 -7.03 -21.01 0.83
CA GLU A 69 -6.30 -22.29 0.86
C GLU A 69 -6.16 -22.83 2.28
N LYS A 70 -5.84 -21.96 3.23
CA LYS A 70 -5.78 -22.32 4.65
C LYS A 70 -7.13 -22.82 5.17
N GLU A 71 -8.22 -22.17 4.80
CA GLU A 71 -9.59 -22.60 5.14
C GLU A 71 -9.86 -24.02 4.63
N LYS A 72 -9.58 -24.30 3.35
CA LYS A 72 -9.74 -25.64 2.77
C LYS A 72 -8.92 -26.70 3.49
N MET A 73 -7.66 -26.40 3.82
CA MET A 73 -6.81 -27.34 4.56
C MET A 73 -7.35 -27.64 5.96
N LEU A 74 -7.84 -26.61 6.66
CA LEU A 74 -8.43 -26.77 7.99
C LEU A 74 -9.76 -27.52 7.95
N GLN A 75 -10.60 -27.29 6.94
CA GLN A 75 -11.83 -28.05 6.72
C GLN A 75 -11.54 -29.55 6.54
N LYS A 76 -10.62 -29.90 5.64
CA LYS A 76 -10.19 -31.30 5.43
C LYS A 76 -9.64 -31.94 6.71
N LYS A 77 -8.82 -31.21 7.46
CA LYS A 77 -8.28 -31.70 8.75
C LYS A 77 -9.40 -31.93 9.77
N ASN A 78 -10.36 -31.02 9.86
CA ASN A 78 -11.50 -31.15 10.76
C ASN A 78 -12.41 -32.32 10.38
N GLU A 79 -12.65 -32.55 9.09
CA GLU A 79 -13.39 -33.70 8.58
C GLU A 79 -12.69 -35.01 8.98
N ALA A 80 -11.39 -35.14 8.71
CA ALA A 80 -10.61 -36.32 9.10
C ALA A 80 -10.63 -36.57 10.62
N LEU A 81 -10.54 -35.52 11.44
CA LEU A 81 -10.65 -35.65 12.90
C LEU A 81 -12.05 -36.06 13.35
N ARG A 82 -13.11 -35.59 12.68
CA ARG A 82 -14.49 -36.00 12.97
C ARG A 82 -14.69 -37.48 12.65
N GLU A 83 -14.14 -37.97 11.55
CA GLU A 83 -14.18 -39.40 11.20
C GLU A 83 -13.43 -40.26 12.23
N GLN A 84 -12.24 -39.83 12.67
CA GLN A 84 -11.48 -40.51 13.73
C GLN A 84 -12.21 -40.54 15.07
N ASN A 85 -12.94 -39.47 15.41
CA ASN A 85 -13.69 -39.37 16.67
C ASN A 85 -15.08 -40.02 16.60
N GLN A 86 -15.54 -40.45 15.43
CA GLN A 86 -16.80 -41.20 15.26
C GLN A 86 -16.66 -42.71 15.50
N VAL A 87 -15.50 -43.19 15.99
CA VAL A 87 -15.35 -44.59 16.43
C VAL A 87 -16.39 -44.87 17.53
N PRO A 88 -17.32 -45.81 17.32
CA PRO A 88 -18.40 -46.07 18.26
C PRO A 88 -17.84 -46.52 19.62
N LEU A 89 -18.39 -46.01 20.72
CA LEU A 89 -18.22 -46.51 22.09
C LEU A 89 -18.74 -47.96 22.30
N ALA A 90 -18.89 -48.75 21.24
CA ALA A 90 -19.50 -50.08 21.25
C ALA A 90 -18.51 -51.25 21.33
N THR A 91 -17.21 -51.00 21.49
CA THR A 91 -16.18 -52.08 21.59
C THR A 91 -15.57 -52.24 22.99
N LEU A 92 -16.08 -51.52 24.00
CA LEU A 92 -15.74 -51.78 25.40
C LEU A 92 -16.89 -52.57 26.04
N ARG A 93 -16.86 -53.89 25.89
CA ARG A 93 -17.60 -54.84 26.74
C ARG A 93 -16.67 -55.93 27.21
#